data_AF-A0A2G6J1F7-F1
#
_entry.id   AF-A0A2G6J1F7-F1
#
_cell.length_a   1.000
_cell.length_b   1.000
_cell.length_c   1.000
_cell.angle_alpha   90.00
_cell.angle_beta   90.00
_cell.angle_gamma   90.00
#
_symmetry.space_group_name_H-M   'P 1'
#
loop_
_entity.id
_entity.type
_entity.pdbx_description
1 polymer ?
#
loop_
_entity_poly.entity_id
_entity_poly.type
_entity_poly.pdbx_seq_one_letter_code
_entity_poly.pdbx_strand_id
1 'polypeptide(L)'
;MESMVTALCAALEGHIEVLRALVRASQRQQRAIIGFRTAMDEVHASAEQVASTNAEILDLKAALGERHHEVQLLVQAACQRLELDPDNAGLSDIVATLDPELREPLSLQMSCVRSLVEALDELQRLNQAHAQRGLQLLHAWMSLLSGDGGRSSAQTYTQRGRRRLSKKDMAASLLISA
;
A
#
# COMPACT_ATOMS: atom_id res chain seq x y z
N MET A 1 -36.57 7.60 -4.40
CA MET A 1 -35.18 7.24 -4.75
C MET A 1 -34.17 8.14 -4.06
N GLU A 2 -34.40 9.45 -4.00
CA GLU A 2 -33.52 10.43 -3.32
C GLU A 2 -33.02 10.00 -1.93
N SER A 3 -33.92 9.61 -1.01
CA SER A 3 -33.53 9.17 0.34
C SER A 3 -32.54 8.00 0.36
N MET A 4 -32.64 7.08 -0.60
CA MET A 4 -31.71 5.94 -0.74
C MET A 4 -30.35 6.40 -1.24
N VAL A 5 -30.32 7.29 -2.23
CA VAL A 5 -29.09 7.88 -2.78
C VAL A 5 -28.36 8.69 -1.70
N THR A 6 -29.09 9.49 -0.92
CA THR A 6 -28.53 10.23 0.21
C THR A 6 -27.90 9.31 1.26
N ALA A 7 -28.55 8.20 1.60
CA ALA A 7 -28.02 7.22 2.53
C ALA A 7 -26.74 6.55 2.02
N LEU A 8 -26.71 6.14 0.74
CA LEU A 8 -25.52 5.58 0.11
C LEU A 8 -24.36 6.59 0.05
N CYS A 9 -24.63 7.84 -0.31
CA CYS A 9 -23.63 8.90 -0.29
C CYS A 9 -23.04 9.11 1.11
N ALA A 10 -23.89 9.16 2.15
CA ALA A 10 -23.43 9.33 3.53
C ALA A 10 -22.55 8.16 4.00
N ALA A 11 -22.93 6.92 3.66
CA ALA A 11 -22.13 5.75 4.00
C ALA A 11 -20.78 5.72 3.25
N LEU A 12 -20.76 6.10 1.97
CA LEU A 12 -19.53 6.24 1.19
C LEU A 12 -18.63 7.35 1.71
N GLU A 13 -19.18 8.48 2.17
CA GLU A 13 -18.42 9.55 2.81
C GLU A 13 -17.67 9.03 4.05
N GLY A 14 -18.38 8.30 4.94
CA GLY A 14 -17.75 7.66 6.10
C GLY A 14 -16.67 6.65 5.72
N HIS A 15 -16.88 5.89 4.64
CA HIS A 15 -15.85 4.99 4.09
C HIS A 15 -14.61 5.77 3.59
N ILE A 16 -14.82 6.87 2.88
CA ILE A 16 -13.76 7.75 2.37
C ILE A 16 -12.96 8.39 3.51
N GLU A 17 -13.60 8.80 4.60
CA GLU A 17 -12.91 9.35 5.77
C GLU A 17 -11.90 8.35 6.35
N VAL A 18 -12.31 7.10 6.52
CA VAL A 18 -11.44 6.03 7.02
C VAL A 18 -10.30 5.74 6.03
N LEU A 19 -10.59 5.67 4.73
CA LEU A 19 -9.55 5.48 3.69
C LEU A 19 -8.52 6.64 3.70
N ARG A 20 -8.97 7.89 3.83
CA ARG A 20 -8.06 9.05 3.97
C ARG A 20 -7.22 8.97 5.24
N ALA A 21 -7.76 8.48 6.35
CA ALA A 21 -7.00 8.24 7.56
C ALA A 21 -5.93 7.15 7.34
N LEU A 22 -6.28 6.04 6.69
CA LEU A 22 -5.35 4.97 6.32
C LEU A 22 -4.22 5.46 5.41
N VAL A 23 -4.51 6.30 4.43
CA VAL A 23 -3.49 6.88 3.54
C VAL A 23 -2.50 7.70 4.37
N ARG A 24 -3.01 8.56 5.26
CA ARG A 24 -2.16 9.40 6.13
C ARG A 24 -1.30 8.55 7.07
N ALA A 25 -1.87 7.52 7.68
CA ALA A 25 -1.12 6.60 8.53
C ALA A 25 -0.03 5.84 7.73
N SER A 26 -0.36 5.34 6.55
CA SER A 26 0.58 4.64 5.66
C SER A 26 1.73 5.53 5.19
N GLN A 27 1.46 6.81 4.92
CA GLN A 27 2.50 7.81 4.61
C GLN A 27 3.40 8.12 5.81
N ARG A 28 2.84 8.19 7.04
CA ARG A 28 3.66 8.34 8.26
C ARG A 28 4.56 7.12 8.48
N GLN A 29 4.01 5.92 8.29
CA GLN A 29 4.77 4.68 8.33
C GLN A 29 5.91 4.69 7.30
N GLN A 30 5.63 5.11 6.06
CA GLN A 30 6.64 5.25 5.01
C GLN A 30 7.79 6.17 5.44
N ARG A 31 7.46 7.34 6.00
CA ARG A 31 8.47 8.32 6.46
C ARG A 31 9.33 7.75 7.57
N ALA A 32 8.74 7.01 8.51
CA ALA A 32 9.51 6.35 9.58
C ALA A 32 10.44 5.26 9.01
N ILE A 33 9.95 4.44 8.07
CA ILE A 33 10.75 3.39 7.41
C ILE A 33 11.91 4.00 6.58
N ILE A 34 11.68 5.09 5.85
CA ILE A 34 12.73 5.76 5.06
C ILE A 34 13.67 6.56 5.97
N GLY A 35 13.17 7.06 7.09
CA GLY A 35 13.87 7.92 8.03
C GLY A 35 14.97 7.25 8.84
N PHE A 36 15.21 5.93 8.67
CA PHE A 36 16.33 5.22 9.29
C PHE A 36 17.67 5.88 8.93
N ARG A 37 18.11 6.77 9.81
CA ARG A 37 19.43 7.42 9.80
C ARG A 37 20.36 6.70 10.76
N THR A 38 21.66 7.00 10.63
CA THR A 38 22.76 6.21 11.17
C THR A 38 22.98 6.32 12.69
N ALA A 39 22.26 7.17 13.40
CA ALA A 39 22.39 7.29 14.86
C ALA A 39 21.48 6.28 15.58
N MET A 40 22.02 5.57 16.57
CA MET A 40 21.27 4.50 17.27
C MET A 40 20.00 5.00 17.98
N ASP A 41 20.03 6.21 18.55
CA ASP A 41 18.87 6.80 19.23
C ASP A 41 17.71 7.11 18.26
N GLU A 42 18.05 7.49 17.01
CA GLU A 42 17.07 7.75 15.95
C GLU A 42 16.41 6.45 15.45
N VAL A 43 17.15 5.34 15.51
CA VAL A 43 16.65 4.01 15.13
C VAL A 43 15.59 3.53 16.12
N HIS A 44 15.81 3.71 17.42
CA HIS A 44 14.84 3.27 18.44
C HIS A 44 13.53 4.07 18.34
N ALA A 45 13.63 5.40 18.28
CA ALA A 45 12.47 6.27 18.12
C ALA A 45 11.67 5.96 16.82
N SER A 46 12.38 5.67 15.72
CA SER A 46 11.73 5.25 14.47
C SER A 46 10.99 3.92 14.62
N ALA A 47 11.59 2.94 15.30
CA ALA A 47 10.97 1.64 15.54
C ALA A 47 9.69 1.75 16.38
N GLU A 48 9.72 2.56 17.45
CA GLU A 48 8.53 2.86 18.27
C GLU A 48 7.45 3.55 17.44
N GLN A 49 7.82 4.53 16.61
CA GLN A 49 6.89 5.21 15.71
C GLN A 49 6.25 4.25 14.70
N VAL A 50 7.02 3.33 14.11
CA VAL A 50 6.49 2.29 13.22
C VAL A 50 5.53 1.37 13.96
N ALA A 51 5.87 0.93 15.18
CA ALA A 51 5.00 0.06 15.98
C ALA A 51 3.68 0.75 16.33
N SER A 52 3.72 2.01 16.77
CA SER A 52 2.53 2.82 17.06
C SER A 52 1.67 3.03 15.81
N THR A 53 2.29 3.36 14.67
CA THR A 53 1.57 3.56 13.41
C THR A 53 0.93 2.25 12.91
N ASN A 54 1.57 1.09 13.15
CA ASN A 54 1.00 -0.20 12.79
C ASN A 54 -0.25 -0.53 13.60
N ALA A 55 -0.26 -0.22 14.90
CA ALA A 55 -1.44 -0.39 15.74
C ALA A 55 -2.61 0.46 15.21
N GLU A 56 -2.35 1.74 14.91
CA GLU A 56 -3.36 2.64 14.31
C GLU A 56 -3.88 2.11 12.96
N ILE A 57 -3.00 1.59 12.10
CA ILE A 57 -3.41 1.00 10.80
C ILE A 57 -4.33 -0.22 11.02
N LEU A 58 -4.07 -1.05 12.03
CA LEU A 58 -4.93 -2.20 12.33
C LEU A 58 -6.32 -1.75 12.78
N ASP A 59 -6.40 -0.76 13.66
CA ASP A 59 -7.67 -0.20 14.13
C ASP A 59 -8.46 0.43 12.97
N LEU A 60 -7.78 1.19 12.11
CA LEU A 60 -8.39 1.79 10.92
C LEU A 60 -8.86 0.74 9.90
N LYS A 61 -8.16 -0.39 9.78
CA LYS A 61 -8.60 -1.51 8.93
C LYS A 61 -9.85 -2.19 9.48
N ALA A 62 -9.96 -2.32 10.81
CA ALA A 62 -11.17 -2.83 11.43
C ALA A 62 -12.37 -1.89 11.18
N ALA A 63 -12.17 -0.57 11.40
CA ALA A 63 -13.18 0.44 11.09
C ALA A 63 -13.57 0.45 9.60
N LEU A 64 -12.62 0.23 8.70
CA LEU A 64 -12.89 0.10 7.27
C LEU A 64 -13.80 -1.10 6.97
N GLY A 65 -13.57 -2.23 7.64
CA GLY A 65 -14.41 -3.42 7.52
C GLY A 65 -15.85 -3.17 7.95
N GLU A 66 -16.05 -2.47 9.06
CA GLU A 66 -17.38 -2.06 9.54
C GLU A 66 -18.10 -1.16 8.53
N ARG A 67 -17.41 -0.13 8.01
CA ARG A 67 -17.97 0.78 6.99
C ARG A 67 -18.25 0.08 5.66
N HIS A 68 -17.39 -0.85 5.26
CA HIS A 68 -17.65 -1.66 4.07
C HIS A 68 -18.92 -2.49 4.25
N HIS A 69 -19.11 -3.12 5.40
CA HIS A 69 -20.33 -3.88 5.69
C HIS A 69 -21.59 -3.01 5.65
N GLU A 70 -21.54 -1.81 6.25
CA GLU A 70 -22.64 -0.83 6.18
C GLU A 70 -23.00 -0.47 4.73
N VAL A 71 -21.99 -0.18 3.90
CA VAL A 71 -22.20 0.11 2.47
C VAL A 71 -22.83 -1.10 1.75
N GLN A 72 -22.38 -2.33 2.04
CA GLN A 72 -22.94 -3.55 1.43
C GLN A 72 -24.42 -3.74 1.78
N LEU A 73 -24.81 -3.51 3.04
CA LEU A 73 -26.22 -3.60 3.44
C LEU A 73 -27.09 -2.57 2.69
N LEU A 74 -26.60 -1.35 2.53
CA LEU A 74 -27.31 -0.31 1.78
C LEU A 74 -27.38 -0.60 0.28
N VAL A 75 -26.30 -1.14 -0.31
CA VAL A 75 -26.28 -1.60 -1.70
C VAL A 75 -27.30 -2.72 -1.91
N GLN A 76 -27.34 -3.71 -1.02
CA GLN A 76 -28.30 -4.80 -1.10
C GLN A 76 -29.75 -4.29 -1.01
N ALA A 77 -30.03 -3.39 -0.07
CA ALA A 77 -31.34 -2.76 0.05
C ALA A 77 -31.70 -1.93 -1.20
N ALA A 78 -30.73 -1.26 -1.81
CA ALA A 78 -30.93 -0.52 -3.04
C ALA A 78 -31.20 -1.44 -4.25
N CYS A 79 -30.47 -2.54 -4.39
CA CYS A 79 -30.71 -3.55 -5.43
C CYS A 79 -32.14 -4.10 -5.34
N GLN A 80 -32.58 -4.48 -4.14
CA GLN A 80 -33.96 -4.96 -3.92
C GLN A 80 -35.02 -3.93 -4.33
N ARG A 81 -34.80 -2.65 -4.03
CA ARG A 81 -35.74 -1.57 -4.40
C ARG A 81 -35.78 -1.27 -5.89
N LEU A 82 -34.69 -1.57 -6.60
CA LEU A 82 -34.55 -1.36 -8.04
C LEU A 82 -34.82 -2.64 -8.85
N GLU A 83 -35.28 -3.70 -8.19
CA GLU A 83 -35.52 -5.02 -8.80
C GLU A 83 -34.26 -5.59 -9.51
N LEU A 84 -33.08 -5.22 -9.00
CA LEU A 84 -31.80 -5.79 -9.40
C LEU A 84 -31.50 -7.03 -8.56
N ASP A 85 -30.84 -8.01 -9.17
CA ASP A 85 -30.38 -9.21 -8.48
C ASP A 85 -29.35 -8.84 -7.40
N PRO A 86 -29.66 -8.97 -6.10
CA PRO A 86 -28.77 -8.53 -5.03
C PRO A 86 -27.47 -9.34 -4.92
N ASP A 87 -27.42 -10.54 -5.51
CA ASP A 87 -26.23 -11.40 -5.44
C ASP A 87 -25.24 -11.10 -6.58
N ASN A 88 -25.72 -10.47 -7.67
CA ASN A 88 -24.92 -10.21 -8.87
C ASN A 88 -24.77 -8.72 -9.20
N ALA A 89 -25.69 -7.87 -8.75
CA ALA A 89 -25.66 -6.43 -8.98
C ALA A 89 -24.91 -5.70 -7.86
N GLY A 90 -24.03 -4.77 -8.25
CA GLY A 90 -23.27 -3.93 -7.33
C GLY A 90 -23.66 -2.45 -7.42
N LEU A 91 -22.87 -1.62 -6.74
CA LEU A 91 -23.07 -0.18 -6.73
C LEU A 91 -23.01 0.47 -8.13
N SER A 92 -22.20 -0.08 -9.04
CA SER A 92 -22.13 0.38 -10.44
C SER A 92 -23.45 0.19 -11.18
N ASP A 93 -24.16 -0.92 -10.94
CA ASP A 93 -25.43 -1.24 -11.60
C ASP A 93 -26.56 -0.33 -11.06
N ILE A 94 -26.55 -0.07 -9.75
CA ILE A 94 -27.42 0.93 -9.13
C ILE A 94 -27.21 2.29 -9.81
N VAL A 95 -25.97 2.76 -9.92
CA VAL A 95 -25.65 4.06 -10.54
C VAL A 95 -26.10 4.12 -12.01
N ALA A 96 -26.03 3.02 -12.76
CA ALA A 96 -26.47 2.95 -14.15
C ALA A 96 -28.00 3.05 -14.33
N THR A 97 -28.77 2.64 -13.32
CA THR A 97 -30.25 2.68 -13.35
C THR A 97 -30.84 4.01 -12.85
N LEU A 98 -30.05 4.80 -12.11
CA LEU A 98 -30.50 6.10 -11.61
C LEU A 98 -30.57 7.18 -12.70
N ASP A 99 -31.47 8.14 -12.46
CA ASP A 99 -31.56 9.39 -13.21
C ASP A 99 -30.23 10.17 -13.14
N PRO A 100 -29.86 10.93 -14.20
CA PRO A 100 -28.58 11.62 -14.27
C PRO A 100 -28.26 12.52 -13.07
N GLU A 101 -29.26 13.22 -12.53
CA GLU A 101 -29.11 14.14 -11.38
C GLU A 101 -28.72 13.41 -10.09
N LEU A 102 -29.23 12.18 -9.91
CA LEU A 102 -28.91 11.35 -8.73
C LEU A 102 -27.65 10.50 -8.94
N ARG A 103 -27.26 10.30 -10.19
CA ARG A 103 -26.08 9.51 -10.58
C ARG A 103 -24.76 10.21 -10.25
N GLU A 104 -24.69 11.53 -10.50
CA GLU A 104 -23.44 12.29 -10.38
C GLU A 104 -22.83 12.23 -8.97
N PRO A 105 -23.56 12.46 -7.87
CA PRO A 105 -22.98 12.41 -6.53
C PRO A 105 -22.39 11.04 -6.19
N LEU A 106 -23.11 9.95 -6.48
CA LEU A 106 -22.62 8.59 -6.23
C LEU A 106 -21.39 8.26 -7.08
N SER A 107 -21.39 8.68 -8.35
CA SER A 107 -20.26 8.45 -9.26
C SER A 107 -18.99 9.14 -8.75
N LEU A 108 -19.12 10.36 -8.23
CA LEU A 108 -18.00 11.10 -7.63
C LEU A 108 -17.43 10.36 -6.41
N GLN A 109 -18.31 9.91 -5.50
CA GLN A 109 -17.90 9.19 -4.30
C GLN A 109 -17.21 7.85 -4.65
N MET A 110 -17.79 7.09 -5.60
CA MET A 110 -17.17 5.84 -6.10
C MET A 110 -15.80 6.07 -6.72
N SER A 111 -15.65 7.14 -7.52
CA SER A 111 -14.35 7.51 -8.08
C SER A 111 -13.35 7.86 -6.97
N CYS A 112 -13.78 8.58 -5.92
CA CYS A 112 -12.92 8.93 -4.80
C CYS A 112 -12.45 7.68 -4.04
N VAL A 113 -13.37 6.75 -3.72
CA VAL A 113 -13.03 5.47 -3.10
C VAL A 113 -12.00 4.71 -3.93
N ARG A 114 -12.22 4.59 -5.25
CA ARG A 114 -11.30 3.90 -6.17
C ARG A 114 -9.91 4.50 -6.13
N SER A 115 -9.79 5.81 -6.30
CA SER A 115 -8.50 6.51 -6.27
C SER A 115 -7.78 6.34 -4.93
N LEU A 116 -8.51 6.32 -3.81
CA LEU A 116 -7.92 6.11 -2.48
C LEU A 116 -7.42 4.67 -2.27
N VAL A 117 -8.17 3.67 -2.75
CA VAL A 117 -7.74 2.27 -2.71
C VAL A 117 -6.49 2.07 -3.55
N GLU A 118 -6.46 2.61 -4.78
CA GLU A 118 -5.28 2.55 -5.65
C GLU A 118 -4.06 3.23 -4.99
N ALA A 119 -4.27 4.38 -4.34
CA ALA A 119 -3.20 5.05 -3.60
C ALA A 119 -2.70 4.25 -2.40
N LEU A 120 -3.58 3.55 -1.68
CA LEU A 120 -3.21 2.67 -0.57
C LEU A 120 -2.41 1.47 -1.04
N ASP A 121 -2.84 0.83 -2.13
CA ASP A 121 -2.13 -0.30 -2.73
C ASP A 121 -0.70 0.09 -3.14
N GLU A 122 -0.55 1.25 -3.78
CA GLU A 122 0.76 1.75 -4.18
C GLU A 122 1.64 2.09 -2.96
N LEU A 123 1.09 2.77 -1.94
CA LEU A 123 1.81 3.05 -0.69
C LEU A 123 2.24 1.76 0.03
N GLN A 124 1.40 0.73 0.05
CA GLN A 124 1.73 -0.54 0.66
C GLN A 124 2.88 -1.24 -0.09
N ARG A 125 2.86 -1.24 -1.42
CA ARG A 125 3.98 -1.77 -2.23
C ARG A 125 5.28 -1.02 -1.97
N LEU A 126 5.24 0.31 -1.91
CA LEU A 126 6.41 1.14 -1.61
C LEU A 126 6.95 0.83 -0.20
N ASN A 127 6.08 0.77 0.81
CA ASN A 127 6.47 0.45 2.18
C ASN A 127 7.12 -0.94 2.27
N GLN A 128 6.56 -1.94 1.58
CA GLN A 128 7.13 -3.27 1.52
C GLN A 128 8.52 -3.27 0.86
N ALA A 129 8.68 -2.57 -0.26
CA ALA A 129 9.97 -2.47 -0.95
C ALA A 129 11.04 -1.79 -0.08
N HIS A 130 10.68 -0.72 0.64
CA HIS A 130 11.60 -0.05 1.55
C HIS A 130 11.97 -0.93 2.75
N ALA A 131 11.00 -1.64 3.35
CA ALA A 131 11.26 -2.56 4.45
C ALA A 131 12.19 -3.71 4.01
N GLN A 132 11.94 -4.32 2.85
CA GLN A 132 12.80 -5.36 2.29
C GLN A 132 14.23 -4.88 2.06
N ARG A 133 14.39 -3.66 1.51
CA ARG A 133 15.72 -3.07 1.33
C ARG A 133 16.43 -2.81 2.67
N GLY A 134 15.70 -2.36 3.68
CA GLY A 134 16.22 -2.20 5.04
C GLY A 134 16.76 -3.51 5.61
N LEU A 135 15.98 -4.60 5.49
CA LEU A 135 16.40 -5.94 5.93
C LEU A 135 17.63 -6.45 5.17
N GLN A 136 17.68 -6.26 3.85
CA GLN A 136 18.85 -6.64 3.03
C GLN A 136 20.12 -5.93 3.49
N LEU A 137 20.03 -4.63 3.83
CA LEU A 137 21.16 -3.88 4.38
C LEU A 137 21.57 -4.48 5.73
N LEU A 138 20.64 -4.65 6.67
CA LEU A 138 20.95 -5.23 7.99
C LEU A 138 21.63 -6.60 7.88
N HIS A 139 21.14 -7.48 6.99
CA HIS A 139 21.78 -8.76 6.71
C HIS A 139 23.22 -8.60 6.22
N ALA A 140 23.47 -7.69 5.27
CA ALA A 140 24.82 -7.42 4.77
C ALA A 140 25.75 -6.91 5.88
N TRP A 141 25.27 -6.03 6.77
CA TRP A 141 26.04 -5.55 7.92
C TRP A 141 26.33 -6.67 8.93
N MET A 142 25.35 -7.50 9.26
CA MET A 142 25.54 -8.64 10.16
C MET A 142 26.56 -9.63 9.57
N SER A 143 26.49 -9.96 8.28
CA SER A 143 27.49 -10.83 7.63
C SER A 143 28.91 -10.27 7.69
N LEU A 144 29.08 -8.94 7.59
CA LEU A 144 30.39 -8.29 7.76
C LEU A 144 30.89 -8.38 9.20
N LEU A 145 30.01 -8.17 10.19
CA LEU A 145 30.36 -8.17 11.61
C LEU A 145 30.63 -9.56 12.18
N SER A 146 29.86 -10.58 11.75
CA SER A 146 30.01 -11.95 12.22
C SER A 146 31.30 -12.62 11.74
N GLY A 147 32.09 -11.97 10.88
CA GLY A 147 33.29 -12.57 10.29
C GLY A 147 32.97 -13.74 9.35
N ASP A 148 31.69 -14.02 9.13
CA ASP A 148 31.15 -15.08 8.27
C ASP A 148 31.22 -14.67 6.77
N GLY A 149 32.22 -13.85 6.45
CA GLY A 149 32.70 -13.56 5.10
C GLY A 149 33.34 -14.81 4.48
N GLY A 150 32.65 -15.94 4.54
CA GLY A 150 32.94 -17.13 3.78
C GLY A 150 32.82 -16.79 2.31
N ARG A 151 33.93 -16.34 1.70
CA ARG A 151 34.30 -16.47 0.28
C ARG A 151 33.18 -16.30 -0.76
N SER A 152 32.12 -15.54 -0.48
CA SER A 152 31.17 -15.15 -1.50
C SER A 152 31.84 -14.06 -2.30
N SER A 153 32.24 -14.43 -3.52
CA SER A 153 33.06 -13.65 -4.44
C SER A 153 32.82 -12.16 -4.32
N ALA A 154 33.89 -11.40 -4.09
CA ALA A 154 33.92 -9.96 -4.08
C ALA A 154 33.28 -9.37 -5.35
N GLN A 155 31.97 -9.18 -5.35
CA GLN A 155 31.27 -8.29 -6.27
C GLN A 155 31.12 -6.95 -5.57
N THR A 156 32.25 -6.28 -5.36
CA THR A 156 32.24 -4.86 -5.05
C THR A 156 31.75 -4.11 -6.27
N TYR A 157 30.60 -3.43 -6.13
CA TYR A 157 30.16 -2.42 -7.07
C TYR A 157 31.18 -1.29 -7.08
N THR A 158 31.66 -0.90 -8.26
CA THR A 158 32.40 0.36 -8.41
C THR A 158 31.44 1.53 -8.26
N GLN A 159 31.96 2.71 -7.92
CA GLN A 159 31.23 4.00 -7.77
C GLN A 159 30.40 4.41 -9.02
N ARG A 160 30.46 3.65 -10.13
CA ARG A 160 29.70 3.82 -11.38
C ARG A 160 28.70 2.68 -11.69
N GLY A 161 28.39 1.80 -10.74
CA GLY A 161 27.38 0.76 -10.93
C GLY A 161 27.78 -0.43 -11.82
N ARG A 162 29.05 -0.54 -12.25
CA ARG A 162 29.53 -1.71 -13.01
C ARG A 162 30.07 -2.80 -12.08
N ARG A 163 29.63 -4.03 -12.29
CA ARG A 163 30.15 -5.26 -11.68
C ARG A 163 31.66 -5.38 -11.99
N ARG A 164 32.49 -5.55 -10.97
CA ARG A 164 33.87 -6.03 -11.15
C ARG A 164 33.81 -7.49 -11.60
N LEU A 165 34.23 -7.75 -12.83
CA LEU A 165 34.48 -9.11 -13.32
C LEU A 165 35.61 -9.72 -12.49
N SER A 166 35.46 -10.98 -12.07
CA SER A 166 36.54 -11.67 -11.37
C SER A 166 37.72 -11.89 -12.35
N LYS A 167 38.94 -12.11 -11.84
CA LYS A 167 40.09 -12.47 -12.70
C LYS A 167 39.81 -13.67 -13.60
N LYS A 168 38.92 -14.58 -13.16
CA LYS A 168 38.49 -15.75 -13.92
C LYS A 168 37.58 -15.37 -15.10
N ASP A 169 36.73 -14.36 -14.90
CA ASP A 169 35.82 -13.83 -15.95
C ASP A 169 36.55 -12.92 -16.95
N MET A 170 37.60 -12.21 -16.52
CA MET A 170 38.45 -11.45 -17.44
C MET A 170 39.19 -12.37 -18.42
N ALA A 171 39.67 -13.54 -17.94
CA ALA A 171 40.32 -14.53 -18.81
C ALA A 171 39.33 -15.12 -19.84
N ALA A 172 38.07 -15.35 -19.44
CA ALA A 172 37.02 -15.82 -20.35
C ALA A 172 36.61 -14.75 -21.39
N SER A 173 36.56 -13.47 -20.99
CA SER A 173 36.22 -12.36 -21.92
C SER A 173 37.32 -12.12 -22.96
N LEU A 174 38.58 -12.37 -22.63
CA LEU A 174 39.71 -12.26 -23.57
C LEU A 174 39.73 -13.39 -24.60
N LEU A 175 39.15 -14.55 -24.29
CA LEU A 175 39.03 -15.69 -25.21
C LEU A 175 37.87 -15.56 -26.21
N ILE A 176 36.91 -14.66 -25.96
CA ILE A 176 35.77 -14.42 -26.86
C ILE A 176 36.09 -13.29 -27.87
N SER A 177 37.20 -12.56 -27.67
CA SER A 177 37.60 -11.40 -28.49
C SER A 177 38.84 -11.66 -29.37
N ALA A 178 39.26 -12.92 -29.51
CA ALA A 178 40.33 -13.36 -30.41
C ALA A 178 39.75 -14.37 -31.42
#